data_AF-A0A4Q6V1Z4-F1
#
_entry.id   AF-A0A4Q6V1Z4-F1
#
_cell.length_a   1.000
_cell.length_b   1.000
_cell.length_c   1.000
_cell.angle_alpha   90.00
_cell.angle_beta   90.00
_cell.angle_gamma   90.00
#
_symmetry.space_group_name_H-M   'P 1'
#
loop_
_entity.id
_entity.type
_entity.pdbx_description
1 polymer ?
#
loop_
_entity_poly.entity_id
_entity_poly.type
_entity_poly.pdbx_seq_one_letter_code
_entity_poly.pdbx_strand_id
1 'polypeptide(L)'
;MLGAMDDATTPRPADAATEPAVLDDGPAAGLRLRVTGRPAILQVTRACEAEQAAGGREFGVTEVYVYRRDWRVKRPPLRYGYDPASP
;
A
#
# COMPACT_ATOMS: atom_id res chain seq x y z
N MET A 1 8.68 -13.63 44.38
CA MET A 1 7.90 -12.72 43.53
C MET A 1 8.89 -12.08 42.56
N LEU A 2 9.19 -12.74 41.43
CA LEU A 2 10.02 -12.14 40.37
C LEU A 2 9.08 -11.33 39.47
N GLY A 3 9.33 -10.03 39.37
CA GLY A 3 8.57 -9.12 38.51
C GLY A 3 8.79 -9.46 37.04
N ALA A 4 7.69 -9.58 36.32
CA ALA A 4 7.68 -9.58 34.87
C ALA A 4 8.25 -8.23 34.38
N MET A 5 9.33 -8.28 33.61
CA MET A 5 9.75 -7.16 32.78
C MET A 5 8.77 -7.08 31.61
N ASP A 6 7.88 -6.09 31.65
CA ASP A 6 7.05 -5.73 30.51
C ASP A 6 7.93 -5.23 29.37
N ASP A 7 8.18 -6.10 28.37
CA ASP A 7 8.85 -5.78 27.10
C ASP A 7 7.91 -4.97 26.18
N ALA A 8 7.44 -3.82 26.67
CA ALA A 8 6.38 -3.02 26.05
C ALA A 8 6.91 -1.82 25.23
N THR A 9 8.12 -1.91 24.65
CA THR A 9 8.70 -0.82 23.82
C THR A 9 8.69 -1.16 22.33
N THR A 10 7.66 -1.84 21.83
CA THR A 10 7.36 -1.80 20.40
C THR A 10 6.01 -1.11 20.24
N PRO A 11 5.96 0.14 19.76
CA PRO A 11 4.70 0.80 19.44
C PRO A 11 3.90 -0.11 18.51
N ARG A 12 2.69 -0.48 18.91
CA ARG A 12 1.78 -1.24 18.05
C ARG A 12 1.59 -0.37 16.78
N PRO A 13 1.67 -0.91 15.55
CA PRO A 13 1.67 -0.11 14.31
C PRO A 13 0.44 0.79 14.14
N ALA A 14 -0.61 0.61 14.94
CA ALA A 14 -1.79 1.45 15.01
C ALA A 14 -1.57 2.83 15.70
N ASP A 15 -0.49 3.01 16.49
CA ASP A 15 -0.14 4.30 17.12
C ASP A 15 0.78 5.18 16.27
N ALA A 16 1.22 4.68 15.10
CA ALA A 16 2.02 5.49 14.20
C ALA A 16 1.11 6.49 13.47
N ALA A 17 1.41 7.79 13.62
CA ALA A 17 0.67 8.86 12.96
C ALA A 17 0.59 8.61 11.43
N THR A 18 -0.62 8.70 10.89
CA THR A 18 -0.86 8.53 9.45
C THR A 18 -0.50 9.80 8.69
N GLU A 19 0.12 9.66 7.52
CA GLU A 19 0.58 10.80 6.71
C GLU A 19 -0.10 10.81 5.33
N PRO A 20 -0.50 11.99 4.81
CA PRO A 20 -1.11 12.06 3.49
C PRO A 20 -0.09 11.69 2.40
N ALA A 21 -0.57 11.04 1.36
CA ALA A 21 0.20 10.62 0.20
C ALA A 21 -0.62 10.77 -1.09
N VAL A 22 0.08 10.88 -2.21
CA VAL A 22 -0.48 10.91 -3.56
C VAL A 22 0.27 9.92 -4.46
N LEU A 23 -0.48 9.25 -5.33
CA LEU A 23 0.08 8.43 -6.40
C LEU A 23 0.30 9.29 -7.65
N ASP A 24 1.50 9.25 -8.19
CA ASP A 24 1.89 9.96 -9.40
C ASP A 24 2.06 8.99 -10.55
N ASP A 25 1.54 9.39 -11.72
CA ASP A 25 1.58 8.62 -12.96
C ASP A 25 0.85 7.27 -12.87
N GLY A 26 0.80 6.55 -13.98
CA GLY A 26 0.21 5.23 -14.08
C GLY A 26 -1.31 5.20 -13.86
N PRO A 27 -1.88 3.99 -13.72
CA PRO A 27 -3.34 3.79 -13.77
C PRO A 27 -4.11 4.36 -12.59
N ALA A 28 -3.45 4.63 -11.46
CA ALA A 28 -4.05 5.25 -10.28
C ALA A 28 -3.55 6.68 -10.02
N ALA A 29 -3.05 7.37 -11.06
CA ALA A 29 -2.56 8.75 -10.96
C ALA A 29 -3.58 9.68 -10.27
N GLY A 30 -3.10 10.49 -9.33
CA GLY A 30 -3.90 11.46 -8.59
C GLY A 30 -4.64 10.88 -7.37
N LEU A 31 -4.62 9.56 -7.16
CA LEU A 31 -5.22 8.95 -5.97
C LEU A 31 -4.55 9.49 -4.70
N ARG A 32 -5.37 9.98 -3.76
CA ARG A 32 -4.93 10.49 -2.46
C ARG A 32 -5.27 9.49 -1.37
N LEU A 33 -4.30 9.17 -0.51
CA LEU A 33 -4.44 8.21 0.58
C LEU A 33 -3.70 8.66 1.83
N ARG A 34 -3.87 7.94 2.93
CA ARG A 34 -3.04 8.08 4.14
C ARG A 34 -2.25 6.80 4.36
N VAL A 35 -0.96 6.94 4.65
CA VAL A 35 -0.06 5.81 4.89
C VAL A 35 0.53 5.87 6.30
N THR A 36 0.81 4.69 6.85
CA THR A 36 1.42 4.53 8.17
C THR A 36 2.87 4.06 8.01
N GLY A 37 3.81 4.64 8.76
CA GLY A 37 5.22 4.21 8.73
C GLY A 37 5.96 4.51 7.44
N ARG A 38 5.36 5.29 6.53
CA ARG A 38 5.92 5.69 5.23
C ARG A 38 6.52 4.50 4.44
N PRO A 39 5.69 3.56 3.95
CA PRO A 39 6.19 2.39 3.24
C PRO A 39 7.04 2.79 2.02
N ALA A 40 7.98 1.94 1.63
CA ALA A 40 8.79 2.18 0.43
C ALA A 40 8.00 1.88 -0.86
N ILE A 41 7.03 0.97 -0.77
CA ILE A 41 6.25 0.44 -1.88
C ILE A 41 4.78 0.40 -1.47
N LEU A 42 3.90 0.76 -2.40
CA LEU A 42 2.47 0.52 -2.33
C LEU A 42 2.08 -0.41 -3.47
N GLN A 43 1.27 -1.42 -3.15
CA GLN A 43 0.60 -2.25 -4.13
C GLN A 43 -0.85 -1.77 -4.28
N VAL A 44 -1.24 -1.39 -5.48
CA VAL A 44 -2.58 -0.90 -5.81
C VAL A 44 -3.25 -1.93 -6.69
N THR A 45 -4.48 -2.31 -6.34
CA THR A 45 -5.20 -3.38 -7.01
C THR A 45 -6.48 -2.86 -7.65
N ARG A 46 -6.77 -3.30 -8.88
CA ARG A 46 -8.05 -3.06 -9.55
C ARG A 46 -8.68 -4.39 -9.96
N ALA A 47 -9.91 -4.62 -9.53
CA ALA A 47 -10.64 -5.82 -9.94
C ALA A 47 -10.86 -5.83 -11.46
N CYS A 48 -10.64 -6.97 -12.09
CA CYS A 48 -10.95 -7.19 -13.50
C CYS A 48 -12.31 -7.89 -13.60
N GLU A 49 -13.09 -7.52 -14.61
CA GLU A 49 -14.26 -8.31 -14.98
C GLU A 49 -13.79 -9.62 -15.62
N ALA A 50 -14.28 -10.74 -15.11
CA ALA A 50 -13.95 -12.07 -15.58
C ALA A 50 -15.24 -12.82 -15.95
N GLU A 51 -15.29 -13.35 -17.17
CA GLU A 51 -16.38 -14.22 -17.59
C GLU A 51 -16.18 -15.63 -17.03
N GLN A 52 -17.20 -16.15 -16.36
CA GLN A 52 -17.15 -17.46 -15.73
C GLN A 52 -17.80 -18.52 -16.61
N ALA A 53 -17.15 -19.68 -16.74
CA ALA A 53 -17.73 -20.82 -17.42
C ALA A 53 -18.86 -21.45 -16.58
N ALA A 54 -20.00 -21.75 -17.22
CA ALA A 54 -21.12 -22.41 -16.55
C ALA A 54 -20.72 -23.79 -16.01
N GLY A 55 -20.95 -24.02 -14.71
CA GLY A 55 -20.57 -25.26 -14.02
C GLY A 55 -19.07 -25.38 -13.71
N GLY A 56 -18.26 -24.38 -14.06
CA GLY A 56 -16.86 -24.28 -13.71
C GLY A 56 -16.63 -23.68 -12.32
N ARG A 57 -15.38 -23.75 -11.85
CA ARG A 57 -14.96 -23.04 -10.63
C ARG A 57 -14.84 -21.54 -10.93
N GLU A 58 -15.37 -20.72 -10.04
CA GLU A 58 -15.27 -19.26 -10.12
C GLU A 58 -13.86 -18.78 -9.75
N PHE A 59 -13.31 -17.83 -10.53
CA PHE A 59 -12.04 -17.17 -10.25
C PHE A 59 -12.19 -15.65 -10.28
N GLY A 60 -11.58 -14.97 -9.31
CA GLY A 60 -11.38 -13.52 -9.34
C GLY A 60 -10.04 -13.17 -9.96
N VAL A 61 -10.02 -12.14 -10.81
CA VAL A 61 -8.78 -11.59 -11.39
C VAL A 61 -8.62 -10.15 -10.92
N THR A 62 -7.39 -9.77 -10.61
CA THR A 62 -7.05 -8.41 -10.15
C THR A 62 -5.78 -7.97 -10.83
N GLU A 63 -5.81 -6.78 -11.40
CA GLU A 63 -4.65 -6.09 -11.90
C GLU A 63 -3.89 -5.46 -10.74
N VAL A 64 -2.57 -5.60 -10.73
CA VAL A 64 -1.69 -5.16 -9.65
C VAL A 64 -0.73 -4.11 -10.20
N TYR A 65 -0.65 -2.97 -9.52
CA TYR A 65 0.26 -1.88 -9.85
C TYR A 65 1.17 -1.57 -8.68
N VAL A 66 2.45 -1.45 -8.95
CA VAL A 66 3.47 -1.11 -7.94
C VAL A 66 3.79 0.38 -8.02
N TYR A 67 3.75 1.03 -6.86
CA TYR A 67 4.06 2.44 -6.70
C TYR A 67 5.19 2.61 -5.69
N ARG A 68 6.31 3.22 -6.09
CA ARG A 68 7.51 3.41 -5.25
C ARG A 68 7.56 4.81 -4.68
N ARG A 69 7.88 4.91 -3.40
CA ARG A 69 8.04 6.21 -2.73
C ARG A 69 9.16 7.02 -3.38
N ASP A 70 8.89 8.28 -3.72
CA ASP A 70 9.93 9.23 -4.08
C ASP A 70 10.69 9.69 -2.83
N TRP A 71 11.91 9.18 -2.68
CA TRP A 71 12.77 9.50 -1.54
C TRP A 71 13.25 10.95 -1.53
N ARG A 72 13.09 11.71 -2.62
CA ARG A 72 13.38 13.14 -2.66
C ARG A 72 12.35 13.96 -1.88
N VAL A 73 11.12 13.45 -1.75
CA VAL A 73 10.05 14.10 -0.97
C VAL A 73 10.12 13.69 0.49
N LYS A 74 10.53 14.63 1.35
CA LYS A 74 10.70 14.39 2.79
C LYS A 74 9.48 14.76 3.64
N ARG A 75 8.61 15.63 3.13
CA ARG A 75 7.44 16.15 3.85
C ARG A 75 6.15 15.76 3.14
N PRO A 76 5.04 15.57 3.88
CA PRO A 76 3.76 15.25 3.25
C PRO A 76 3.21 16.40 2.38
N PRO A 77 2.39 16.09 1.35
CA PRO A 77 2.00 14.75 0.96
C PRO A 77 3.17 13.96 0.36
N LEU A 78 3.35 12.71 0.82
CA LEU A 78 4.34 11.82 0.26
C LEU A 78 3.98 11.50 -1.18
N ARG A 79 4.96 11.34 -2.05
CA ARG A 79 4.76 11.00 -3.46
C ARG A 79 5.18 9.55 -3.72
N TYR A 80 4.35 8.81 -4.43
CA TYR A 80 4.69 7.48 -4.90
C TYR A 80 4.52 7.43 -6.41
N GLY A 81 5.59 7.12 -7.15
CA GLY A 81 5.57 7.02 -8.61
C GLY A 81 5.29 5.60 -9.08
N TYR A 82 4.52 5.47 -10.15
CA TYR A 82 4.28 4.18 -10.80
C TYR A 82 5.59 3.54 -11.29
N ASP A 83 5.75 2.24 -11.02
CA ASP A 83 6.88 1.44 -11.51
C ASP A 83 6.40 0.41 -12.54
N PRO A 84 6.53 0.70 -13.85
CA PRO A 84 6.12 -0.21 -14.92
C PRO A 84 7.05 -1.43 -15.08
N ALA A 85 8.22 -1.43 -14.42
CA ALA A 85 9.18 -2.53 -14.50
C ALA A 85 8.99 -3.56 -13.37
N SER A 86 8.13 -3.28 -12.40
CA SER A 86 7.79 -4.24 -11.34
C SER A 86 6.62 -5.13 -11.79
N PRO A 87 6.75 -6.46 -11.64
CA PRO A 87 5.71 -7.42 -12.01
C PRO A 87 4.50 -7.41 -11.06
#